data_AF-A0A1J5KF14-F1
#
_entry.id   AF-A0A1J5KF14-F1
#
_cell.length_a   1.000
_cell.length_b   1.000
_cell.length_c   1.000
_cell.angle_alpha   90.00
_cell.angle_beta   90.00
_cell.angle_gamma   90.00
#
_symmetry.space_group_name_H-M   'P 1'
#
loop_
_entity.id
_entity.type
_entity.pdbx_description
1 polymer ?
#
loop_
_entity_poly.entity_id
_entity_poly.type
_entity_poly.pdbx_seq_one_letter_code
_entity_poly.pdbx_strand_id
1 'polypeptide(L)'
;MNNTLTKTLSNSRAAVSTLLITLTILLTSCGSGTSGKNLKINGLKGPSVVLLGDDILIDVVFENMTIEGGARYNIPKYPNSYVEISPDLESDGTLLAFSVSLDDVFGDKVSQLDPLTLPGGRAIPGVSSGTLPAVAFSIEKFKNVAFYIGPKVFGIWVPLKKVGMPGAMITTRFYTGSKRMGNLSLVGEDQNGENAGFFLALTVSSSAKRLLKKQARRY
;
A
#
# COMPACT_ATOMS: atom_id res chain seq x y z
N MET A 1 -8.90 -84.94 2.99
CA MET A 1 -10.12 -84.24 2.55
C MET A 1 -9.71 -82.90 1.96
N ASN A 2 -9.90 -82.79 0.64
CA ASN A 2 -10.06 -81.64 -0.28
C ASN A 2 -10.15 -80.23 0.34
N ASN A 3 -9.78 -79.13 -0.30
CA ASN A 3 -9.14 -78.85 -1.59
C ASN A 3 -8.73 -77.36 -1.54
N THR A 4 -7.58 -77.03 -2.12
CA THR A 4 -7.09 -75.67 -2.33
C THR A 4 -7.96 -74.95 -3.37
N LEU A 5 -8.46 -73.76 -3.02
CA LEU A 5 -9.27 -72.89 -3.86
C LEU A 5 -8.49 -72.35 -5.07
N THR A 6 -9.01 -72.64 -6.25
CA THR A 6 -8.63 -72.06 -7.53
C THR A 6 -8.97 -70.56 -7.61
N LYS A 7 -8.01 -69.75 -8.03
CA LYS A 7 -8.21 -68.35 -8.47
C LYS A 7 -7.57 -68.19 -9.85
N THR A 8 -8.38 -67.86 -10.86
CA THR A 8 -8.03 -67.07 -12.06
C THR A 8 -9.31 -66.89 -12.88
N LEU A 9 -9.88 -65.68 -12.93
CA LEU A 9 -9.61 -64.53 -13.81
C LEU A 9 -10.56 -64.49 -15.01
N SER A 10 -11.44 -63.48 -15.02
CA SER A 10 -12.08 -62.98 -16.23
C SER A 10 -12.72 -61.63 -15.93
N ASN A 11 -12.02 -60.53 -16.23
CA ASN A 11 -12.40 -59.66 -17.35
C ASN A 11 -11.58 -58.37 -17.32
N SER A 12 -10.88 -58.17 -18.44
CA SER A 12 -10.17 -56.96 -18.82
C SER A 12 -11.16 -55.88 -19.25
N ARG A 13 -10.72 -54.61 -19.15
CA ARG A 13 -11.36 -53.35 -19.61
C ARG A 13 -11.91 -52.39 -18.55
N ALA A 14 -11.39 -52.39 -17.33
CA ALA A 14 -11.75 -51.34 -16.34
C ALA A 14 -10.58 -50.91 -15.43
N ALA A 15 -9.38 -50.70 -15.98
CA ALA A 15 -8.21 -50.42 -15.15
C ALA A 15 -7.30 -49.26 -15.59
N VAL A 16 -7.72 -48.37 -16.50
CA VAL A 16 -6.81 -47.33 -17.04
C VAL A 16 -7.31 -45.88 -16.91
N SER A 17 -8.53 -45.63 -16.43
CA SER A 17 -9.11 -44.27 -16.44
C SER A 17 -9.03 -43.49 -15.12
N THR A 18 -8.18 -43.87 -14.16
CA THR A 18 -8.17 -43.22 -12.82
C THR A 18 -6.79 -42.75 -12.35
N LEU A 19 -5.88 -42.41 -13.27
CA LEU A 19 -4.53 -41.92 -12.91
C LEU A 19 -4.09 -40.63 -13.61
N LEU A 20 -5.04 -39.76 -14.01
CA LEU A 20 -4.72 -38.52 -14.75
C LEU A 20 -5.33 -37.21 -14.20
N ILE A 21 -5.86 -37.20 -12.96
CA ILE A 21 -6.53 -36.00 -12.39
C ILE A 21 -5.79 -35.39 -11.18
N THR A 22 -4.66 -35.96 -10.74
CA THR A 22 -3.96 -35.51 -9.51
C THR A 22 -2.70 -34.66 -9.72
N LEU A 23 -2.40 -34.17 -10.94
CA LEU A 23 -1.17 -33.40 -11.21
C LEU A 23 -1.39 -31.92 -11.60
N THR A 24 -2.50 -31.30 -11.21
CA THR A 24 -2.80 -29.90 -11.58
C THR A 24 -2.63 -28.85 -10.46
N ILE A 25 -2.07 -29.20 -9.29
CA ILE A 25 -2.06 -28.28 -8.12
C ILE A 25 -0.67 -27.75 -7.73
N LEU A 26 0.33 -27.74 -8.61
CA LEU A 26 1.68 -27.23 -8.23
C LEU A 26 2.31 -26.19 -9.16
N LEU A 27 1.52 -25.52 -10.00
CA LEU A 27 2.01 -24.38 -10.79
C LEU A 27 1.24 -23.09 -10.49
N THR A 28 0.96 -22.79 -9.22
CA THR A 28 0.91 -21.37 -8.82
C THR A 28 2.35 -20.88 -8.86
N SER A 29 2.69 -20.23 -9.98
CA SER A 29 3.92 -19.47 -10.19
C SER A 29 4.25 -18.65 -8.94
N CYS A 30 5.18 -19.17 -8.13
CA CYS A 30 5.92 -18.37 -7.18
C CYS A 30 6.90 -17.57 -8.04
N GLY A 31 6.52 -16.36 -8.41
CA GLY A 31 7.27 -15.50 -9.31
C GLY A 31 8.74 -15.42 -8.90
N SER A 32 9.62 -15.81 -9.82
CA SER A 32 11.06 -15.72 -9.68
C SER A 32 11.45 -14.26 -9.44
N GLY A 33 11.78 -13.97 -8.18
CA GLY A 33 12.10 -12.64 -7.70
C GLY A 33 13.49 -12.19 -8.13
N THR A 34 13.57 -11.34 -9.15
CA THR A 34 14.73 -10.46 -9.39
C THR A 34 14.33 -9.05 -9.83
N SER A 35 13.04 -8.72 -9.84
CA SER A 35 12.60 -7.32 -10.00
C SER A 35 11.34 -7.11 -9.18
N GLY A 36 11.48 -6.53 -7.97
CA GLY A 36 10.33 -6.13 -7.17
C GLY A 36 9.52 -5.10 -7.95
N LYS A 37 8.39 -5.51 -8.53
CA LYS A 37 7.48 -4.62 -9.24
C LYS A 37 6.35 -4.20 -8.29
N ASN A 38 6.05 -2.91 -8.28
CA ASN A 38 4.91 -2.38 -7.54
C ASN A 38 3.59 -2.78 -8.23
N LEU A 39 2.54 -2.90 -7.44
CA LEU A 39 1.17 -3.02 -7.93
C LEU A 39 0.85 -1.78 -8.79
N LYS A 40 0.30 -1.99 -9.99
CA LYS A 40 -0.25 -0.91 -10.81
C LYS A 40 -1.71 -0.67 -10.44
N ILE A 41 -2.09 0.58 -10.27
CA ILE A 41 -3.48 0.98 -10.04
C ILE A 41 -3.92 1.78 -11.25
N ASN A 42 -5.02 1.39 -11.89
CA ASN A 42 -5.50 2.06 -13.11
C ASN A 42 -5.90 3.51 -12.82
N GLY A 43 -5.47 4.43 -13.69
CA GLY A 43 -5.72 5.87 -13.53
C GLY A 43 -4.78 6.55 -12.54
N LEU A 44 -3.75 5.84 -12.06
CA LEU A 44 -2.71 6.37 -11.18
C LEU A 44 -1.31 6.01 -11.71
N LYS A 45 -0.45 7.01 -11.82
CA LYS A 45 1.00 6.87 -11.96
C LYS A 45 1.64 7.10 -10.59
N GLY A 46 2.33 6.08 -10.07
CA GLY A 46 2.92 6.08 -8.71
C GLY A 46 2.22 5.10 -7.75
N PRO A 47 2.39 5.24 -6.42
CA PRO A 47 3.16 6.29 -5.73
C PRO A 47 4.67 6.19 -5.93
N SER A 48 5.33 7.34 -5.89
CA SER A 48 6.78 7.54 -5.91
C SER A 48 7.25 8.03 -4.53
N VAL A 49 8.49 7.69 -4.15
CA VAL A 49 9.08 8.12 -2.87
C VAL A 49 10.54 8.46 -3.08
N VAL A 50 10.92 9.68 -2.72
CA VAL A 50 12.30 10.17 -2.78
C VAL A 50 12.65 10.93 -1.50
N LEU A 51 13.94 10.99 -1.17
CA LEU A 51 14.48 11.82 -0.10
C LEU A 51 15.17 13.01 -0.75
N LEU A 52 14.69 14.22 -0.51
CA LEU A 52 15.26 15.47 -1.04
C LEU A 52 15.71 16.33 0.14
N GLY A 53 17.03 16.48 0.33
CA GLY A 53 17.56 17.18 1.50
C GLY A 53 17.20 16.44 2.79
N ASP A 54 16.38 17.08 3.61
CA ASP A 54 15.79 16.59 4.87
C ASP A 54 14.27 16.36 4.78
N ASP A 55 13.72 16.32 3.57
CA ASP A 55 12.31 16.04 3.31
C ASP A 55 12.13 14.69 2.60
N ILE A 56 11.16 13.90 3.07
CA ILE A 56 10.64 12.76 2.32
C ILE A 56 9.52 13.26 1.43
N LEU A 57 9.72 13.18 0.12
CA LEU A 57 8.70 13.50 -0.88
C LEU A 57 8.00 12.23 -1.33
N ILE A 58 6.68 12.26 -1.31
CA ILE A 58 5.82 11.17 -1.79
C ILE A 58 4.83 11.77 -2.78
N ASP A 59 4.83 11.28 -4.00
CA ASP A 59 3.97 11.81 -5.05
C ASP A 59 3.16 10.72 -5.76
N VAL A 60 1.98 11.12 -6.22
CA VAL A 60 1.04 10.30 -7.00
C VAL A 60 0.45 11.19 -8.07
N VAL A 61 0.42 10.74 -9.32
CA VAL A 61 -0.27 11.43 -10.40
C VAL A 61 -1.57 10.71 -10.74
N PHE A 62 -2.68 11.43 -10.70
CA PHE A 62 -3.98 10.97 -11.16
C PHE A 62 -4.13 11.28 -12.64
N GLU A 63 -4.15 10.23 -13.46
CA GLU A 63 -4.19 10.37 -14.93
C GLU A 63 -5.56 10.84 -15.43
N ASN A 64 -6.63 10.52 -14.69
CA ASN A 64 -8.02 10.77 -15.10
C ASN A 64 -8.64 11.98 -14.38
N MET A 65 -7.81 12.88 -13.86
CA MET A 65 -8.28 14.06 -13.13
C MET A 65 -7.46 15.27 -13.53
N THR A 66 -8.15 16.33 -13.92
CA THR A 66 -7.58 17.63 -14.27
C THR A 66 -8.05 18.67 -13.26
N ILE A 67 -7.14 19.56 -12.86
CA ILE A 67 -7.46 20.75 -12.08
C ILE A 67 -6.78 21.94 -12.74
N GLU A 68 -7.39 23.13 -12.62
CA GLU A 68 -6.88 24.35 -13.27
C GLU A 68 -5.84 25.08 -12.41
N GLY A 69 -5.77 24.79 -11.10
CA GLY A 69 -4.89 25.47 -10.17
C GLY A 69 -4.47 24.54 -9.03
N GLY A 70 -3.31 24.84 -8.43
CA GLY A 70 -2.78 24.09 -7.31
C GLY A 70 -3.18 24.68 -5.95
N ALA A 71 -3.23 23.82 -4.95
CA ALA A 71 -3.43 24.20 -3.55
C ALA A 71 -2.43 23.47 -2.67
N ARG A 72 -1.89 24.19 -1.68
CA ARG A 72 -0.98 23.64 -0.66
C ARG A 72 -1.62 23.79 0.71
N TYR A 73 -1.57 22.72 1.47
CA TYR A 73 -2.11 22.61 2.82
C TYR A 73 -1.01 22.17 3.77
N ASN A 74 -0.69 23.01 4.74
CA ASN A 74 0.24 22.64 5.81
C ASN A 74 -0.41 21.61 6.72
N ILE A 75 0.38 20.61 7.15
CA ILE A 75 -0.15 19.56 7.99
C ILE A 75 -0.22 20.09 9.44
N PRO A 76 -1.39 20.13 10.08
CA PRO A 76 -1.51 20.56 11.47
C PRO A 76 -0.54 19.83 12.39
N LYS A 77 0.09 20.59 13.30
CA LYS A 77 1.12 20.13 14.25
C LYS A 77 2.48 19.71 13.64
N TYR A 78 2.63 19.77 12.31
CA TYR A 78 3.88 19.52 11.58
C TYR A 78 4.20 20.73 10.68
N PRO A 79 4.82 21.79 11.23
CA PRO A 79 4.95 23.09 10.57
C PRO A 79 5.82 23.09 9.31
N ASN A 80 6.70 22.10 9.13
CA ASN A 80 7.58 21.99 7.99
C ASN A 80 7.07 20.98 6.94
N SER A 81 5.92 20.35 7.20
CA SER A 81 5.34 19.32 6.35
C SER A 81 4.04 19.82 5.71
N TYR A 82 3.83 19.50 4.45
CA TYR A 82 2.67 19.95 3.70
C TYR A 82 2.19 18.90 2.69
N VAL A 83 0.94 19.06 2.26
CA VAL A 83 0.34 18.35 1.16
C VAL A 83 0.02 19.34 0.06
N GLU A 84 0.36 19.00 -1.16
CA GLU A 84 0.11 19.78 -2.34
C GLU A 84 -0.75 18.97 -3.32
N ILE A 85 -1.75 19.63 -3.89
CA ILE A 85 -2.42 19.18 -5.09
C ILE A 85 -2.13 20.22 -6.18
N SER A 86 -1.72 19.79 -7.37
CA SER A 86 -1.39 20.72 -8.46
C SER A 86 -1.56 20.02 -9.82
N PRO A 87 -1.73 20.77 -10.92
CA PRO A 87 -1.61 20.18 -12.25
C PRO A 87 -0.25 19.48 -12.38
N ASP A 88 -0.24 18.27 -12.96
CA ASP A 88 1.03 17.64 -13.30
C ASP A 88 1.70 18.40 -14.45
N LEU A 89 3.02 18.58 -14.40
CA LEU A 89 3.75 19.32 -15.45
C LEU A 89 4.21 18.41 -16.58
N GLU A 90 4.23 17.10 -16.35
CA GLU A 90 4.65 16.09 -17.33
C GLU A 90 3.46 15.46 -18.10
N SER A 91 2.22 15.73 -17.67
CA SER A 91 1.01 15.17 -18.26
C SER A 91 -0.20 16.08 -18.04
N ASP A 92 -1.34 15.74 -18.64
CA ASP A 92 -2.61 16.43 -18.38
C ASP A 92 -3.26 15.99 -17.05
N GLY A 93 -2.54 15.25 -16.20
CA GLY A 93 -3.06 14.73 -14.94
C GLY A 93 -3.00 15.74 -13.78
N THR A 94 -3.33 15.24 -12.59
CA THR A 94 -3.18 15.99 -11.33
C THR A 94 -2.16 15.32 -10.43
N LEU A 95 -1.18 16.07 -9.97
CA LEU A 95 -0.23 15.69 -8.94
C LEU A 95 -0.83 15.83 -7.54
N LEU A 96 -0.67 14.82 -6.71
CA LEU A 96 -0.79 14.89 -5.26
C LEU A 96 0.56 14.57 -4.65
N ALA A 97 1.15 15.54 -3.97
CA ALA A 97 2.46 15.43 -3.35
C ALA A 97 2.37 15.66 -1.84
N PHE A 98 3.13 14.88 -1.08
CA PHE A 98 3.31 15.02 0.35
C PHE A 98 4.79 15.33 0.58
N SER A 99 5.09 16.49 1.16
CA SER A 99 6.42 16.79 1.69
C SER A 99 6.41 16.60 3.19
N VAL A 100 7.26 15.70 3.67
CA VAL A 100 7.31 15.32 5.07
C VAL A 100 8.72 15.58 5.59
N SER A 101 8.86 16.62 6.39
CA SER A 101 10.14 16.97 7.00
C SER A 101 10.58 15.91 8.02
N LEU A 102 11.85 15.53 7.96
CA LEU A 102 12.43 14.60 8.92
C LEU A 102 12.45 15.19 10.34
N ASP A 103 12.47 16.51 10.49
CA ASP A 103 12.40 17.18 11.79
C ASP A 103 11.01 17.08 12.40
N ASP A 104 9.96 17.23 11.61
CA ASP A 104 8.59 17.02 12.06
C ASP A 104 8.33 15.57 12.49
N VAL A 105 9.01 14.63 11.83
CA VAL A 105 8.92 13.18 12.04
C VAL A 105 9.78 12.67 13.20
N PHE A 106 10.90 13.31 13.50
CA PHE A 106 11.84 12.85 14.54
C PHE A 106 12.04 13.81 15.69
N GLY A 107 11.47 15.01 15.62
CA GLY A 107 11.47 15.99 16.68
C GLY A 107 10.60 15.56 17.87
N ASP A 108 10.70 16.31 18.96
CA ASP A 108 10.06 15.95 20.25
C ASP A 108 8.52 16.13 20.25
N LYS A 109 7.92 16.47 19.09
CA LYS A 109 6.48 16.76 18.93
C LYS A 109 5.68 15.62 18.27
N VAL A 110 6.33 14.52 17.91
CA VAL A 110 5.74 13.40 17.11
C VAL A 110 4.58 12.68 17.83
N SER A 111 4.37 12.93 19.12
CA SER A 111 3.38 12.25 19.97
C SER A 111 2.04 13.00 20.16
N GLN A 112 1.76 14.06 19.39
CA GLN A 112 0.62 14.95 19.69
C GLN A 112 -0.66 14.70 18.88
N LEU A 113 -0.70 13.68 18.02
CA LEU A 113 -1.89 13.39 17.21
C LEU A 113 -2.69 12.21 17.74
N ASP A 114 -4.00 12.33 17.60
CA ASP A 114 -4.93 11.27 17.96
C ASP A 114 -4.73 10.08 17.00
N PRO A 115 -4.64 8.85 17.52
CA PRO A 115 -4.55 7.67 16.68
C PRO A 115 -5.84 7.45 15.89
N LEU A 116 -5.72 7.24 14.58
CA LEU A 116 -6.82 6.93 13.68
C LEU A 116 -6.63 5.56 13.02
N THR A 117 -7.73 4.92 12.65
CA THR A 117 -7.80 3.77 11.74
C THR A 117 -7.81 4.24 10.29
N LEU A 118 -7.76 3.32 9.31
CA LEU A 118 -8.18 3.64 7.95
C LEU A 118 -9.66 4.05 7.92
N PRO A 119 -10.11 4.80 6.88
CA PRO A 119 -11.52 5.12 6.70
C PRO A 119 -12.43 3.88 6.70
N GLY A 120 -13.61 4.05 7.28
CA GLY A 120 -14.54 2.94 7.57
C GLY A 120 -14.16 2.12 8.82
N GLY A 121 -13.26 2.62 9.69
CA GLY A 121 -12.89 1.94 10.94
C GLY A 121 -11.91 0.77 10.76
N ARG A 122 -11.33 0.60 9.58
CA ARG A 122 -10.48 -0.56 9.24
C ARG A 122 -9.09 -0.43 9.87
N ALA A 123 -8.63 -1.52 10.49
CA ALA A 123 -7.30 -1.55 11.08
C ALA A 123 -6.19 -1.29 10.04
N ILE A 124 -5.16 -0.53 10.43
CA ILE A 124 -4.02 -0.23 9.58
C ILE A 124 -3.19 -1.50 9.35
N PRO A 125 -2.97 -1.91 8.09
CA PRO A 125 -2.20 -3.11 7.77
C PRO A 125 -0.75 -3.02 8.26
N GLY A 126 -0.30 -4.06 8.95
CA GLY A 126 1.07 -4.14 9.46
C GLY A 126 1.34 -3.33 10.73
N VAL A 127 0.29 -2.80 11.39
CA VAL A 127 0.38 -2.10 12.68
C VAL A 127 -0.36 -2.90 13.75
N SER A 128 0.32 -3.25 14.83
CA SER A 128 -0.23 -4.13 15.87
C SER A 128 -1.43 -3.54 16.62
N SER A 129 -1.46 -2.22 16.83
CA SER A 129 -2.59 -1.52 17.45
C SER A 129 -3.77 -1.33 16.48
N GLY A 130 -3.57 -1.56 15.17
CA GLY A 130 -4.55 -1.22 14.14
C GLY A 130 -4.77 0.28 13.91
N THR A 131 -4.11 1.15 14.68
CA THR A 131 -4.23 2.61 14.60
C THR A 131 -2.85 3.27 14.62
N LEU A 132 -2.74 4.44 14.00
CA LEU A 132 -1.54 5.29 14.02
C LEU A 132 -1.94 6.74 14.25
N PRO A 133 -1.11 7.53 14.96
CA PRO A 133 -1.28 8.98 14.99
C PRO A 133 -1.38 9.52 13.56
N ALA A 134 -2.38 10.34 13.30
CA ALA A 134 -2.67 10.76 11.94
C ALA A 134 -3.33 12.14 11.87
N VAL A 135 -3.18 12.76 10.71
CA VAL A 135 -3.95 13.92 10.28
C VAL A 135 -4.83 13.48 9.13
N ALA A 136 -6.14 13.51 9.34
CA ALA A 136 -7.11 13.43 8.25
C ALA A 136 -7.43 14.84 7.77
N PHE A 137 -7.48 15.03 6.45
CA PHE A 137 -7.88 16.29 5.83
C PHE A 137 -8.69 16.00 4.57
N SER A 138 -9.42 17.01 4.11
CA SER A 138 -10.16 16.95 2.85
C SER A 138 -9.74 18.12 1.98
N ILE A 139 -9.48 17.82 0.72
CA ILE A 139 -9.22 18.79 -0.34
C ILE A 139 -10.46 18.78 -1.25
N GLU A 140 -10.75 19.88 -1.93
CA GLU A 140 -12.00 20.09 -2.70
C GLU A 140 -12.39 18.89 -3.61
N LYS A 141 -11.40 18.20 -4.21
CA LYS A 141 -11.61 17.01 -5.05
C LYS A 141 -11.42 15.66 -4.32
N PHE A 142 -10.80 15.65 -3.15
CA PHE A 142 -10.55 14.44 -2.36
C PHE A 142 -11.02 14.60 -0.92
N LYS A 143 -12.08 13.88 -0.57
CA LYS A 143 -12.53 13.82 0.82
C LYS A 143 -11.82 12.69 1.55
N ASN A 144 -11.45 12.93 2.79
CA ASN A 144 -10.87 11.93 3.69
C ASN A 144 -9.50 11.41 3.22
N VAL A 145 -8.63 12.28 2.70
CA VAL A 145 -7.20 11.96 2.61
C VAL A 145 -6.65 11.90 4.04
N ALA A 146 -5.80 10.93 4.34
CA ALA A 146 -5.21 10.84 5.67
C ALA A 146 -3.72 10.55 5.61
N PHE A 147 -2.97 11.29 6.42
CA PHE A 147 -1.54 11.11 6.60
C PHE A 147 -1.27 10.58 8.00
N TYR A 148 -0.64 9.41 8.07
CA TYR A 148 -0.36 8.68 9.29
C TYR A 148 1.13 8.76 9.60
N ILE A 149 1.47 9.16 10.82
CA ILE A 149 2.84 9.28 11.29
C ILE A 149 3.01 8.41 12.52
N GLY A 150 3.82 7.37 12.38
CA GLY A 150 4.21 6.48 13.46
C GLY A 150 5.72 6.41 13.62
N PRO A 151 6.22 5.94 14.79
CA PRO A 151 7.64 5.88 15.09
C PRO A 151 8.46 4.93 14.19
N LYS A 152 7.78 4.05 13.44
CA LYS A 152 8.34 3.04 12.53
C LYS A 152 7.64 2.97 11.16
N VAL A 153 6.47 3.60 11.02
CA VAL A 153 5.63 3.50 9.82
C VAL A 153 5.09 4.88 9.48
N PHE A 154 5.24 5.32 8.24
CA PHE A 154 4.50 6.44 7.68
C PHE A 154 3.45 5.91 6.73
N GLY A 155 2.26 6.49 6.75
CA GLY A 155 1.13 6.03 5.96
C GLY A 155 0.52 7.18 5.19
N ILE A 156 0.16 6.96 3.94
CA ILE A 156 -0.74 7.85 3.20
C ILE A 156 -1.93 7.03 2.75
N TRP A 157 -3.11 7.51 3.12
CA TRP A 157 -4.38 7.05 2.57
C TRP A 157 -4.88 8.04 1.53
N VAL A 158 -5.15 7.51 0.35
CA VAL A 158 -5.79 8.25 -0.74
C VAL A 158 -7.10 7.56 -1.12
N PRO A 159 -8.23 8.28 -1.06
CA PRO A 159 -9.52 7.73 -1.46
C PRO A 159 -9.57 7.49 -2.98
N LEU A 160 -10.21 6.40 -3.37
CA LEU A 160 -10.55 6.10 -4.76
C LEU A 160 -12.07 5.99 -4.88
N LYS A 161 -12.63 6.50 -5.98
CA LYS A 161 -14.09 6.47 -6.20
C LYS A 161 -14.66 5.05 -6.19
N LYS A 162 -13.92 4.12 -6.81
CA LYS A 162 -14.32 2.71 -6.92
C LYS A 162 -13.09 1.86 -7.17
N VAL A 163 -12.99 0.75 -6.46
CA VAL A 163 -11.97 -0.29 -6.65
C VAL A 163 -12.62 -1.57 -7.20
N GLY A 164 -13.91 -1.79 -6.90
CA GLY A 164 -14.65 -2.97 -7.37
C GLY A 164 -14.27 -4.24 -6.60
N MET A 165 -13.92 -4.08 -5.32
CA MET A 165 -13.48 -5.19 -4.47
C MET A 165 -14.16 -5.15 -3.09
N PRO A 166 -15.50 -5.22 -3.00
CA PRO A 166 -16.22 -4.96 -1.75
C PRO A 166 -15.74 -5.84 -0.60
N GLY A 167 -15.43 -5.22 0.54
CA GLY A 167 -14.95 -5.86 1.76
C GLY A 167 -13.53 -6.44 1.69
N ALA A 168 -12.88 -6.40 0.54
CA ALA A 168 -11.56 -6.99 0.34
C ALA A 168 -10.43 -5.97 0.48
N MET A 169 -9.26 -6.47 0.87
CA MET A 169 -8.02 -5.71 0.92
C MET A 169 -6.89 -6.57 0.35
N ILE A 170 -6.13 -6.00 -0.56
CA ILE A 170 -4.92 -6.62 -1.13
C ILE A 170 -3.72 -5.79 -0.70
N THR A 171 -2.76 -6.41 -0.01
CA THR A 171 -1.52 -5.75 0.39
C THR A 171 -0.33 -6.38 -0.33
N THR A 172 0.44 -5.57 -1.05
CA THR A 172 1.69 -5.96 -1.70
C THR A 172 2.87 -5.25 -1.09
N ARG A 173 4.07 -5.78 -1.29
CA ARG A 173 5.31 -5.06 -0.97
C ARG A 173 5.45 -3.86 -1.90
N PHE A 174 5.96 -2.75 -1.38
CA PHE A 174 6.26 -1.54 -2.14
C PHE A 174 7.78 -1.34 -2.23
N TYR A 175 8.26 -1.00 -3.41
CA TYR A 175 9.67 -0.89 -3.79
C TYR A 175 9.98 0.47 -4.43
N THR A 176 11.17 0.99 -4.17
CA THR A 176 11.81 2.04 -4.97
C THR A 176 13.07 1.46 -5.59
N GLY A 177 13.11 1.37 -6.93
CA GLY A 177 14.08 0.53 -7.62
C GLY A 177 14.03 -0.93 -7.13
N SER A 178 15.17 -1.48 -6.71
CA SER A 178 15.26 -2.83 -6.13
C SER A 178 15.00 -2.89 -4.61
N LYS A 179 14.84 -1.74 -3.95
CA LYS A 179 14.78 -1.65 -2.49
C LYS A 179 13.34 -1.61 -2.00
N ARG A 180 12.95 -2.58 -1.15
CA ARG A 180 11.65 -2.55 -0.48
C ARG A 180 11.58 -1.36 0.48
N MET A 181 10.59 -0.50 0.29
CA MET A 181 10.29 0.67 1.14
C MET A 181 9.14 0.45 2.09
N GLY A 182 8.28 -0.53 1.83
CA GLY A 182 7.18 -0.85 2.73
C GLY A 182 6.13 -1.72 2.05
N ASN A 183 4.87 -1.33 2.19
CA ASN A 183 3.72 -2.00 1.59
C ASN A 183 2.77 -1.01 0.92
N LEU A 184 2.10 -1.44 -0.14
CA LEU A 184 0.98 -0.74 -0.77
C LEU A 184 -0.24 -1.63 -0.62
N SER A 185 -1.32 -1.09 -0.07
CA SER A 185 -2.59 -1.80 0.09
C SER A 185 -3.65 -1.17 -0.78
N LEU A 186 -4.38 -1.97 -1.53
CA LEU A 186 -5.61 -1.58 -2.22
C LEU A 186 -6.78 -2.06 -1.37
N VAL A 187 -7.65 -1.13 -0.98
CA VAL A 187 -8.75 -1.36 -0.05
C VAL A 187 -10.04 -1.09 -0.80
N GLY A 188 -10.89 -2.12 -0.88
CA GLY A 188 -12.19 -2.01 -1.51
C GLY A 188 -13.24 -1.36 -0.63
N GLU A 189 -14.41 -1.18 -1.23
CA GLU A 189 -15.58 -0.56 -0.63
C GLU A 189 -16.01 -1.27 0.66
N ASP A 190 -16.49 -0.55 1.66
CA ASP A 190 -17.14 -1.14 2.83
C ASP A 190 -18.59 -1.57 2.55
N GLN A 191 -19.31 -2.00 3.60
CA GLN A 191 -20.70 -2.46 3.49
C GLN A 191 -21.67 -1.39 2.96
N ASN A 192 -21.31 -0.11 3.08
CA ASN A 192 -22.09 1.01 2.57
C ASN A 192 -21.70 1.38 1.13
N GLY A 193 -20.74 0.68 0.53
CA GLY A 193 -20.20 1.02 -0.78
C GLY A 193 -19.17 2.16 -0.74
N GLU A 194 -18.68 2.55 0.45
CA GLU A 194 -17.83 3.72 0.65
C GLU A 194 -16.38 3.35 1.03
N ASN A 195 -15.54 4.38 1.24
CA ASN A 195 -14.20 4.27 1.83
C ASN A 195 -13.21 3.40 1.04
N ALA A 196 -13.41 3.23 -0.27
CA ALA A 196 -12.41 2.60 -1.12
C ALA A 196 -11.19 3.52 -1.32
N GLY A 197 -10.01 2.93 -1.50
CA GLY A 197 -8.78 3.69 -1.63
C GLY A 197 -7.54 2.84 -1.68
N PHE A 198 -6.39 3.49 -1.72
CA PHE A 198 -5.11 2.84 -1.46
C PHE A 198 -4.42 3.42 -0.24
N PHE A 199 -3.65 2.57 0.42
CA PHE A 199 -2.84 2.90 1.57
C PHE A 199 -1.38 2.56 1.28
N LEU A 200 -0.52 3.58 1.18
CA LEU A 200 0.93 3.41 1.11
C LEU A 200 1.50 3.47 2.53
N ALA A 201 2.12 2.38 2.98
CA ALA A 201 2.82 2.31 4.26
C ALA A 201 4.32 2.19 4.04
N LEU A 202 5.09 3.22 4.38
CA LEU A 202 6.55 3.20 4.36
C LEU A 202 7.09 2.71 5.70
N THR A 203 7.99 1.73 5.67
CA THR A 203 8.60 1.16 6.88
C THR A 203 9.98 1.74 7.11
N VAL A 204 10.19 2.33 8.28
CA VAL A 204 11.48 2.84 8.71
C VAL A 204 12.18 1.79 9.56
N SER A 205 13.19 1.13 9.01
CA SER A 205 14.08 0.28 9.80
C SER A 205 14.91 1.13 10.78
N SER A 206 15.42 0.54 11.86
CA SER A 206 16.32 1.25 12.79
C SER A 206 17.56 1.82 12.09
N SER A 207 18.08 1.12 11.09
CA SER A 207 19.21 1.60 10.27
C SER A 207 18.82 2.78 9.40
N ALA A 208 17.66 2.73 8.73
CA ALA A 208 17.12 3.84 7.97
C ALA A 208 16.85 5.04 8.88
N LYS A 209 16.25 4.83 10.05
CA LYS A 209 16.01 5.87 11.06
C LYS A 209 17.30 6.58 11.46
N ARG A 210 18.39 5.85 11.70
CA ARG A 210 19.69 6.44 12.04
C ARG A 210 20.26 7.26 10.90
N LEU A 211 20.14 6.79 9.66
CA LEU A 211 20.59 7.52 8.47
C LEU A 211 19.77 8.80 8.26
N LEU A 212 18.44 8.72 8.35
CA LEU A 212 17.55 9.87 8.22
C LEU A 212 17.79 10.88 9.34
N LYS A 213 17.96 10.46 10.60
CA LYS A 213 18.35 11.37 11.70
C LYS A 213 19.69 12.04 11.47
N LYS A 214 20.66 11.33 10.88
CA LYS A 214 21.97 11.93 10.53
C LYS A 214 21.83 12.93 9.39
N GLN A 215 20.95 12.66 8.43
CA GLN A 215 20.64 13.56 7.32
C GLN A 215 19.97 14.83 7.84
N ALA A 216 18.93 14.71 8.66
CA ALA A 216 18.23 15.85 9.26
C ALA A 216 19.20 16.80 9.98
N ARG A 217 20.12 16.27 10.81
CA ARG A 217 21.13 17.09 11.51
C ARG A 217 22.15 17.83 10.64
N ARG A 218 22.24 17.53 9.33
CA ARG A 218 23.17 18.18 8.42
C ARG A 218 22.58 19.44 7.78
N TYR A 219 21.27 19.52 7.77
CA TYR A 219 20.50 20.68 7.31
C TYR A 219 20.05 21.47 8.55
#